data_AF-A0A6L7X2R4-F1
#
_entry.id   AF-A0A6L7X2R4-F1
#
_cell.length_a   1.000
_cell.length_b   1.000
_cell.length_c   1.000
_cell.angle_alpha   90.00
_cell.angle_beta   90.00
_cell.angle_gamma   90.00
#
_symmetry.space_group_name_H-M   'P 1'
#
loop_
_entity.id
_entity.type
_entity.pdbx_description
1 polymer ?
#
loop_
_entity_poly.entity_id
_entity_poly.type
_entity_poly.pdbx_seq_one_letter_code
_entity_poly.pdbx_strand_id
1 'polypeptide(L)'
;MPDPALRAAVGQILNVPEGVALQQRDMRQLNNLAIPSMAIADLTGLEHAAGLTTLVAIDNQISDLRPLAGLEGLRFLDLGGNQIEDLSPLQGLHNLEVLRLWGNRVRDVWPLAGLTQLRELWLNDNRISSFSQLDGLQLETLTKGDQLCDVSRLPSVPRVENRSYPSAFGAWHLITNLPAATEVEQLAKHDLYFSDPQFGLYFVEDDSGFYVAGDVEQAIRQRDDLLALNPNMITLVVVQYYSGVRPDRYPEDWPLWLRDEEGNRVIDIWGEALLDFTLPETQAWLFAQVEAVSRCGLYDGVFLDHWSEGLRLHDYRTLEEELEARDRILRGIREIAGDDFLILVNSNHDKIPRWSQFVNGLFMETLPDLGIGFGSIGDLSEFVSAGYSPALLGELEETLLWAESHLQEPRINALEGRALTAEAEDSPRNRQWMRLFTTMSLTLSDGYSVLAEGSPHHYHYWYDFWDADLGHPVGAKGQHYRDQEGTYIREFSNGWAVYNRSDASRVITFPERVSGVTSGVRDQRWHAIGDLDGEIYLKSSGIPADIDGGDFF
;
A
#
# COMPACT_ATOMS: atom_id res chain seq x y z
N MET A 1 -15.64 -14.20 45.06
CA MET A 1 -16.06 -14.97 43.88
C MET A 1 -17.43 -14.51 43.40
N PRO A 2 -17.46 -13.35 42.71
CA PRO A 2 -18.67 -12.75 42.18
C PRO A 2 -19.18 -13.47 40.92
N ASP A 3 -18.29 -14.02 40.10
CA ASP A 3 -18.67 -14.79 38.91
C ASP A 3 -19.36 -16.11 39.33
N PRO A 4 -20.62 -16.32 38.91
CA PRO A 4 -21.40 -17.48 39.34
C PRO A 4 -20.90 -18.79 38.75
N ALA A 5 -20.38 -18.78 37.52
CA ALA A 5 -19.85 -19.97 36.85
C ALA A 5 -18.54 -20.42 37.51
N LEU A 6 -17.64 -19.46 37.79
CA LEU A 6 -16.42 -19.71 38.57
C LEU A 6 -16.75 -20.24 39.97
N ARG A 7 -17.70 -19.59 40.66
CA ARG A 7 -18.13 -20.02 42.01
C ARG A 7 -18.69 -21.42 42.02
N ALA A 8 -19.51 -21.79 41.03
CA ALA A 8 -20.05 -23.14 40.92
C ALA A 8 -18.95 -24.17 40.66
N ALA A 9 -18.02 -23.89 39.73
CA ALA A 9 -16.91 -24.79 39.40
C ALA A 9 -15.98 -25.03 40.60
N VAL A 10 -15.60 -23.97 41.31
CA VAL A 10 -14.76 -24.06 42.51
C VAL A 10 -15.50 -24.77 43.64
N GLY A 11 -16.78 -24.47 43.84
CA GLY A 11 -17.64 -25.17 44.80
C GLY A 11 -17.68 -26.67 44.56
N GLN A 12 -17.82 -27.08 43.29
CA GLN A 12 -17.83 -28.50 42.91
C GLN A 12 -16.50 -29.19 43.22
N ILE A 13 -15.36 -28.59 42.87
CA ILE A 13 -14.02 -29.17 43.11
C ILE A 13 -13.73 -29.30 44.61
N LEU A 14 -14.14 -28.31 45.40
CA LEU A 14 -13.94 -28.28 46.84
C LEU A 14 -15.04 -29.03 47.63
N ASN A 15 -16.00 -29.65 46.94
CA ASN A 15 -17.16 -30.33 47.53
C ASN A 15 -17.97 -29.43 48.48
N VAL A 16 -18.10 -28.14 48.16
CA VAL A 16 -18.92 -27.17 48.89
C VAL A 16 -20.32 -27.15 48.27
N PRO A 17 -21.39 -27.44 49.06
CA PRO A 17 -22.75 -27.46 48.54
C PRO A 17 -23.20 -26.12 47.96
N GLU A 18 -24.06 -26.16 46.95
CA GLU A 18 -24.65 -24.97 46.35
C GLU A 18 -25.36 -24.10 47.41
N GLY A 19 -25.14 -22.79 47.36
CA GLY A 19 -25.66 -21.84 48.34
C GLY A 19 -24.83 -21.71 49.62
N VAL A 20 -23.81 -22.56 49.83
CA VAL A 20 -22.84 -22.41 50.93
C VAL A 20 -21.68 -21.52 50.48
N ALA A 21 -21.31 -20.54 51.31
CA ALA A 21 -20.22 -19.63 51.01
C ALA A 21 -18.85 -20.34 51.11
N LEU A 22 -18.10 -20.31 50.01
CA LEU A 22 -16.69 -20.72 49.95
C LEU A 22 -15.87 -19.92 50.97
N GLN A 23 -15.17 -20.62 51.87
CA GLN A 23 -14.29 -19.97 52.85
C GLN A 23 -12.86 -19.90 52.32
N GLN A 24 -12.10 -18.89 52.74
CA GLN A 24 -10.70 -18.72 52.36
C GLN A 24 -9.83 -19.95 52.68
N ARG A 25 -10.15 -20.67 53.76
CA ARG A 25 -9.48 -21.93 54.13
C ARG A 25 -9.71 -23.06 53.12
N ASP A 26 -10.87 -23.08 52.46
CA ASP A 26 -11.23 -24.09 51.48
C ASP A 26 -10.46 -23.83 50.18
N MET A 27 -10.34 -22.55 49.80
CA MET A 27 -9.56 -22.12 48.62
C MET A 27 -8.10 -22.57 48.65
N ARG A 28 -7.47 -22.66 49.82
CA ARG A 28 -6.08 -23.14 49.96
C ARG A 28 -5.87 -24.60 49.53
N GLN A 29 -6.95 -25.38 49.42
CA GLN A 29 -6.91 -26.78 48.99
C GLN A 29 -7.04 -26.94 47.48
N LEU A 30 -7.37 -25.85 46.76
CA LEU A 30 -7.53 -25.86 45.32
C LEU A 30 -6.15 -25.88 44.64
N ASN A 31 -5.74 -27.05 44.15
CA ASN A 31 -4.45 -27.21 43.46
C ASN A 31 -4.58 -27.16 41.92
N ASN A 32 -5.70 -27.65 41.38
CA ASN A 32 -5.96 -27.69 39.95
C ASN A 32 -7.37 -27.18 39.68
N LEU A 33 -7.52 -26.29 38.71
CA LEU A 33 -8.81 -25.76 38.27
C LEU A 33 -8.87 -25.79 36.74
N ALA A 34 -9.91 -26.43 36.20
CA ALA A 34 -10.21 -26.42 34.77
C ALA A 34 -11.64 -25.90 34.57
N ILE A 35 -11.77 -24.80 33.86
CA ILE A 35 -13.00 -24.03 33.63
C ILE A 35 -13.11 -23.55 32.16
N PRO A 36 -12.95 -24.43 31.15
CA PRO A 36 -13.00 -24.02 29.75
C PRO A 36 -14.44 -23.72 29.30
N SER A 37 -14.60 -22.71 28.44
CA SER A 37 -15.86 -22.41 27.74
C SER A 37 -17.06 -22.17 28.66
N MET A 38 -16.87 -21.48 29.79
CA MET A 38 -17.89 -21.26 30.82
C MET A 38 -18.43 -19.82 30.85
N ALA A 39 -18.05 -18.98 29.88
CA ALA A 39 -18.38 -17.56 29.83
C ALA A 39 -17.97 -16.80 31.11
N ILE A 40 -16.87 -17.21 31.74
CA ILE A 40 -16.32 -16.56 32.93
C ILE A 40 -15.65 -15.25 32.52
N ALA A 41 -15.95 -14.16 33.23
CA ALA A 41 -15.36 -12.85 32.96
C ALA A 41 -14.50 -12.34 34.13
N ASP A 42 -14.78 -12.80 35.37
CA ASP A 42 -14.17 -12.28 36.58
C ASP A 42 -13.55 -13.40 37.44
N LEU A 43 -12.21 -13.39 37.55
CA LEU A 43 -11.43 -14.34 38.33
C LEU A 43 -11.37 -14.02 39.85
N THR A 44 -12.02 -12.94 40.31
CA THR A 44 -11.98 -12.49 41.70
C THR A 44 -12.39 -13.60 42.67
N GLY A 45 -11.58 -13.80 43.71
CA GLY A 45 -11.65 -14.90 44.66
C GLY A 45 -10.55 -15.94 44.47
N LEU A 46 -9.94 -16.03 43.28
CA LEU A 46 -8.81 -16.93 43.05
C LEU A 46 -7.52 -16.47 43.75
N GLU A 47 -7.40 -15.18 44.12
CA GLU A 47 -6.27 -14.66 44.92
C GLU A 47 -6.11 -15.35 46.29
N HIS A 48 -7.14 -16.10 46.72
CA HIS A 48 -7.13 -16.89 47.95
C HIS A 48 -6.69 -18.35 47.75
N ALA A 49 -6.52 -18.80 46.51
CA ALA A 49 -6.14 -20.15 46.14
C ALA A 49 -4.62 -20.35 46.14
N ALA A 50 -3.95 -20.07 47.27
CA ALA A 50 -2.48 -20.08 47.35
C ALA A 50 -1.81 -21.45 47.05
N GLY A 51 -2.59 -22.54 46.98
CA GLY A 51 -2.12 -23.86 46.56
C GLY A 51 -2.24 -24.15 45.06
N LEU A 52 -2.80 -23.23 44.26
CA LEU A 52 -3.10 -23.46 42.85
C LEU A 52 -1.80 -23.59 42.05
N THR A 53 -1.61 -24.75 41.42
CA THR A 53 -0.47 -25.04 40.54
C THR A 53 -0.86 -25.09 39.07
N THR A 54 -2.14 -25.38 38.78
CA THR A 54 -2.66 -25.54 37.41
C THR A 54 -3.97 -24.78 37.26
N LEU A 55 -4.04 -23.88 36.27
CA LEU A 55 -5.27 -23.22 35.85
C LEU A 55 -5.46 -23.37 34.34
N VAL A 56 -6.60 -23.92 33.94
CA VAL A 56 -7.06 -23.99 32.54
C VAL A 56 -8.38 -23.22 32.44
N ALA A 57 -8.39 -22.08 31.76
CA ALA A 57 -9.57 -21.22 31.60
C ALA A 57 -9.74 -20.73 30.15
N ILE A 58 -9.62 -21.67 29.21
CA ILE A 58 -9.69 -21.44 27.76
C ILE A 58 -11.10 -21.01 27.33
N ASP A 59 -11.21 -20.19 26.29
CA ASP A 59 -12.48 -19.77 25.64
C ASP A 59 -13.47 -19.13 26.61
N ASN A 60 -13.01 -18.13 27.35
CA ASN A 60 -13.80 -17.35 28.30
C ASN A 60 -13.79 -15.85 27.91
N GLN A 61 -14.22 -14.98 28.82
CA GLN A 61 -14.28 -13.53 28.62
C GLN A 61 -13.34 -12.81 29.60
N ILE A 62 -12.25 -13.46 29.98
CA ILE A 62 -11.32 -12.94 30.99
C ILE A 62 -10.48 -11.83 30.35
N SER A 63 -10.43 -10.67 31.02
CA SER A 63 -9.55 -9.55 30.65
C SER A 63 -8.64 -9.11 31.80
N ASP A 64 -9.06 -9.34 33.05
CA ASP A 64 -8.32 -8.94 34.25
C ASP A 64 -7.61 -10.12 34.92
N LEU A 65 -6.27 -10.07 34.93
CA LEU A 65 -5.42 -11.09 35.56
C LEU A 65 -4.96 -10.74 36.98
N ARG A 66 -5.38 -9.59 37.55
CA ARG A 66 -4.99 -9.18 38.92
C ARG A 66 -5.28 -10.25 39.99
N PRO A 67 -6.39 -11.02 39.94
CA PRO A 67 -6.62 -12.10 40.89
C PRO A 67 -5.55 -13.20 40.90
N LEU A 68 -4.70 -13.29 39.87
CA LEU A 68 -3.63 -14.28 39.77
C LEU A 68 -2.27 -13.79 40.30
N ALA A 69 -2.10 -12.49 40.55
CA ALA A 69 -0.77 -11.87 40.72
C ALA A 69 0.07 -12.42 41.88
N GLY A 70 -0.57 -12.95 42.92
CA GLY A 70 0.09 -13.52 44.11
C GLY A 70 0.17 -15.04 44.14
N LEU A 71 -0.23 -15.73 43.07
CA LEU A 71 -0.30 -17.19 43.02
C LEU A 71 1.05 -17.80 42.59
N GLU A 72 2.11 -17.51 43.36
CA GLU A 72 3.50 -17.90 43.07
C GLU A 72 3.71 -19.41 42.87
N GLY A 73 2.76 -20.25 43.32
CA GLY A 73 2.78 -21.70 43.12
C GLY A 73 2.35 -22.17 41.72
N LEU A 74 1.80 -21.29 40.87
CA LEU A 74 1.37 -21.64 39.52
C LEU A 74 2.55 -22.12 38.67
N ARG A 75 2.36 -23.27 38.02
CA ARG A 75 3.30 -23.90 37.08
C ARG A 75 2.71 -24.02 35.67
N PHE A 76 1.41 -24.22 35.56
CA PHE A 76 0.70 -24.35 34.29
C PHE A 76 -0.48 -23.37 34.25
N LEU A 77 -0.47 -22.46 33.28
CA LEU A 77 -1.52 -21.48 33.06
C LEU A 77 -1.94 -21.47 31.59
N ASP A 78 -3.17 -21.88 31.33
CA ASP A 78 -3.76 -21.84 29.99
C ASP A 78 -4.98 -20.91 29.98
N LEU A 79 -4.83 -19.79 29.28
CA LEU A 79 -5.77 -18.68 29.17
C LEU A 79 -6.09 -18.38 27.69
N GLY A 80 -5.92 -19.38 26.80
CA GLY A 80 -6.22 -19.20 25.38
C GLY A 80 -7.67 -18.78 25.10
N GLY A 81 -7.92 -18.01 24.04
CA GLY A 81 -9.28 -17.59 23.65
C GLY A 81 -9.95 -16.68 24.69
N ASN A 82 -9.29 -15.60 25.09
CA ASN A 82 -9.79 -14.64 26.08
C ASN A 82 -9.62 -13.19 25.57
N GLN A 83 -9.77 -12.20 26.45
CA GLN A 83 -9.71 -10.77 26.12
C GLN A 83 -8.56 -10.07 26.86
N ILE A 84 -7.45 -10.78 27.07
CA ILE A 84 -6.31 -10.31 27.88
C ILE A 84 -5.45 -9.34 27.06
N GLU A 85 -5.18 -8.17 27.64
CA GLU A 85 -4.26 -7.16 27.08
C GLU A 85 -3.03 -6.93 27.97
N ASP A 86 -3.23 -6.92 29.30
CA ASP A 86 -2.20 -6.62 30.29
C ASP A 86 -1.66 -7.90 30.97
N LEU A 87 -0.36 -8.16 30.77
CA LEU A 87 0.36 -9.28 31.38
C LEU A 87 1.11 -8.89 32.66
N SER A 88 1.08 -7.62 33.08
CA SER A 88 1.78 -7.14 34.28
C SER A 88 1.45 -7.95 35.54
N PRO A 89 0.21 -8.43 35.77
CA PRO A 89 -0.10 -9.29 36.90
C PRO A 89 0.70 -10.60 36.94
N LEU A 90 1.23 -11.09 35.81
CA LEU A 90 1.96 -12.35 35.75
C LEU A 90 3.45 -12.22 36.09
N GLN A 91 3.98 -10.99 36.19
CA GLN A 91 5.43 -10.72 36.31
C GLN A 91 6.10 -11.42 37.52
N GLY A 92 5.35 -11.65 38.60
CA GLY A 92 5.85 -12.31 39.82
C GLY A 92 5.74 -13.84 39.84
N LEU A 93 5.16 -14.47 38.81
CA LEU A 93 4.90 -15.91 38.79
C LEU A 93 6.14 -16.73 38.37
N HIS A 94 7.25 -16.56 39.08
CA HIS A 94 8.56 -17.10 38.70
C HIS A 94 8.65 -18.63 38.59
N ASN A 95 7.67 -19.37 39.11
CA ASN A 95 7.60 -20.84 38.99
C ASN A 95 6.80 -21.33 37.77
N LEU A 96 6.29 -20.42 36.93
CA LEU A 96 5.52 -20.77 35.76
C LEU A 96 6.40 -21.49 34.73
N GLU A 97 5.99 -22.69 34.31
CA GLU A 97 6.70 -23.55 33.37
C GLU A 97 6.00 -23.55 32.00
N VAL A 98 4.67 -23.47 31.99
CA VAL A 98 3.84 -23.44 30.77
C VAL A 98 2.86 -22.28 30.85
N LEU A 99 2.87 -21.42 29.82
CA LEU A 99 1.94 -20.31 29.65
C LEU A 99 1.36 -20.34 28.24
N ARG A 100 0.03 -20.46 28.17
CA ARG A 100 -0.69 -20.40 26.90
C ARG A 100 -1.65 -19.22 26.91
N LEU A 101 -1.45 -18.32 25.96
CA LEU A 101 -2.15 -17.04 25.80
C LEU A 101 -2.64 -16.84 24.36
N TRP A 102 -2.73 -17.92 23.57
CA TRP A 102 -3.18 -17.81 22.19
C TRP A 102 -4.58 -17.19 22.09
N GLY A 103 -4.90 -16.47 21.01
CA GLY A 103 -6.24 -15.89 20.83
C GLY A 103 -6.59 -14.87 21.93
N ASN A 104 -5.69 -13.92 22.18
CA ASN A 104 -5.88 -12.81 23.12
C ASN A 104 -5.55 -11.48 22.43
N ARG A 105 -5.38 -10.41 23.20
CA ARG A 105 -5.15 -9.04 22.69
C ARG A 105 -3.82 -8.47 23.22
N VAL A 106 -2.89 -9.33 23.59
CA VAL A 106 -1.59 -8.95 24.18
C VAL A 106 -0.80 -8.12 23.16
N ARG A 107 -0.25 -7.00 23.61
CA ARG A 107 0.68 -6.15 22.82
C ARG A 107 2.10 -6.15 23.38
N ASP A 108 2.23 -6.20 24.70
CA ASP A 108 3.50 -6.16 25.41
C ASP A 108 3.77 -7.48 26.14
N VAL A 109 4.91 -8.10 25.81
CA VAL A 109 5.38 -9.34 26.44
C VAL A 109 6.51 -9.11 27.42
N TRP A 110 6.95 -7.85 27.64
CA TRP A 110 7.96 -7.51 28.63
C TRP A 110 7.67 -8.06 30.04
N PRO A 111 6.42 -8.09 30.55
CA PRO A 111 6.15 -8.68 31.86
C PRO A 111 6.60 -10.15 32.00
N LEU A 112 6.76 -10.87 30.89
CA LEU A 112 7.18 -12.27 30.88
C LEU A 112 8.71 -12.46 30.91
N ALA A 113 9.50 -11.41 30.65
CA ALA A 113 10.96 -11.50 30.49
C ALA A 113 11.69 -12.05 31.73
N GLY A 114 11.10 -11.90 32.93
CA GLY A 114 11.64 -12.40 34.20
C GLY A 114 11.23 -13.84 34.56
N LEU A 115 10.38 -14.50 33.77
CA LEU A 115 9.86 -15.83 34.06
C LEU A 115 10.84 -16.93 33.61
N THR A 116 12.01 -16.96 34.23
CA THR A 116 13.15 -17.82 33.83
C THR A 116 12.90 -19.34 33.91
N GLN A 117 11.81 -19.78 34.54
CA GLN A 117 11.40 -21.20 34.56
C GLN A 117 10.48 -21.58 33.39
N LEU A 118 10.02 -20.61 32.60
CA LEU A 118 9.11 -20.84 31.49
C LEU A 118 9.82 -21.64 30.39
N ARG A 119 9.18 -22.72 29.94
CA ARG A 119 9.68 -23.63 28.90
C ARG A 119 8.76 -23.64 27.68
N GLU A 120 7.47 -23.47 27.89
CA GLU A 120 6.46 -23.49 26.84
C GLU A 120 5.65 -22.18 26.90
N LEU A 121 5.70 -21.41 25.81
CA LEU A 121 4.98 -20.14 25.68
C LEU A 121 4.22 -20.08 24.36
N TRP A 122 2.90 -19.89 24.43
CA TRP A 122 2.06 -19.82 23.24
C TRP A 122 1.41 -18.44 23.12
N LEU A 123 1.77 -17.71 22.08
CA LEU A 123 1.40 -16.31 21.86
C LEU A 123 0.76 -16.06 20.50
N ASN A 124 0.47 -17.10 19.71
CA ASN A 124 -0.22 -16.93 18.43
C ASN A 124 -1.58 -16.22 18.59
N ASP A 125 -2.03 -15.54 17.54
CA ASP A 125 -3.29 -14.79 17.53
C ASP A 125 -3.35 -13.75 18.68
N ASN A 126 -2.30 -12.94 18.78
CA ASN A 126 -2.18 -11.75 19.63
C ASN A 126 -1.74 -10.54 18.78
N ARG A 127 -1.43 -9.41 19.41
CA ARG A 127 -1.14 -8.12 18.75
C ARG A 127 0.25 -7.60 19.08
N ILE A 128 1.20 -8.52 19.13
CA ILE A 128 2.57 -8.26 19.54
C ILE A 128 3.36 -7.74 18.35
N SER A 129 3.99 -6.58 18.48
CA SER A 129 4.82 -6.00 17.40
C SER A 129 6.26 -6.49 17.43
N SER A 130 6.76 -6.96 18.58
CA SER A 130 8.12 -7.49 18.73
C SER A 130 8.19 -8.56 19.81
N PHE A 131 9.01 -9.58 19.57
CA PHE A 131 9.29 -10.65 20.54
C PHE A 131 10.68 -10.56 21.17
N SER A 132 11.47 -9.53 20.84
CA SER A 132 12.87 -9.38 21.28
C SER A 132 13.05 -9.38 22.80
N GLN A 133 12.03 -8.96 23.54
CA GLN A 133 12.00 -8.98 25.01
C GLN A 133 12.07 -10.40 25.60
N LEU A 134 11.77 -11.43 24.79
CA LEU A 134 11.79 -12.84 25.18
C LEU A 134 13.14 -13.52 24.91
N ASP A 135 14.09 -12.86 24.25
CA ASP A 135 15.37 -13.47 23.83
C ASP A 135 16.23 -14.00 25.00
N GLY A 136 15.98 -13.52 26.21
CA GLY A 136 16.65 -13.99 27.43
C GLY A 136 16.10 -15.30 28.00
N LEU A 137 14.92 -15.77 27.54
CA LEU A 137 14.28 -16.98 28.04
C LEU A 137 14.79 -18.23 27.33
N GLN A 138 14.88 -19.35 28.06
CA GLN A 138 15.29 -20.65 27.52
C GLN A 138 14.06 -21.51 27.18
N LEU A 139 13.28 -21.06 26.20
CA LEU A 139 12.04 -21.72 25.80
C LEU A 139 12.33 -22.99 24.98
N GLU A 140 11.72 -24.11 25.39
CA GLU A 140 11.68 -25.35 24.61
C GLU A 140 10.66 -25.24 23.46
N THR A 141 9.58 -24.49 23.66
CA THR A 141 8.54 -24.23 22.66
C THR A 141 8.06 -22.78 22.77
N LEU A 142 8.08 -22.08 21.63
CA LEU A 142 7.50 -20.75 21.47
C LEU A 142 6.63 -20.75 20.22
N THR A 143 5.31 -20.58 20.37
CA THR A 143 4.45 -20.27 19.22
C THR A 143 4.33 -18.76 19.10
N LYS A 144 4.81 -18.24 17.97
CA LYS A 144 4.57 -16.85 17.55
C LYS A 144 3.40 -16.88 16.56
N GLY A 145 2.53 -15.88 16.64
CA GLY A 145 1.60 -15.57 15.56
C GLY A 145 2.18 -14.49 14.68
N ASP A 146 1.32 -13.91 13.84
CA ASP A 146 1.67 -12.69 13.12
C ASP A 146 2.07 -11.58 14.07
N GLN A 147 3.03 -10.77 13.62
CA GLN A 147 3.40 -9.54 14.28
C GLN A 147 2.50 -8.42 13.81
N LEU A 148 2.07 -7.59 14.75
CA LEU A 148 1.43 -6.32 14.44
C LEU A 148 2.47 -5.36 13.85
N CYS A 149 2.25 -4.87 12.63
CA CYS A 149 3.15 -3.89 12.03
C CYS A 149 3.02 -2.54 12.75
N ASP A 150 4.13 -2.10 13.34
CA ASP A 150 4.27 -0.82 14.03
C ASP A 150 5.76 -0.44 14.01
N VAL A 151 6.21 0.09 12.88
CA VAL A 151 7.59 0.52 12.67
C VAL A 151 7.65 1.99 12.25
N SER A 152 8.81 2.62 12.43
CA SER A 152 8.99 4.01 12.02
C SER A 152 9.06 4.15 10.51
N ARG A 153 8.23 5.04 9.95
CA ARG A 153 8.20 5.39 8.53
C ARG A 153 9.46 6.13 8.09
N LEU A 154 9.94 5.81 6.89
CA LEU A 154 11.05 6.51 6.24
C LEU A 154 10.55 7.79 5.55
N PRO A 155 11.34 8.89 5.53
CA PRO A 155 10.92 10.12 4.87
C PRO A 155 10.78 9.92 3.35
N SER A 156 9.64 10.34 2.78
CA SER A 156 9.32 10.19 1.35
C SER A 156 9.94 11.29 0.48
N VAL A 157 9.88 12.55 0.92
CA VAL A 157 10.39 13.73 0.19
C VAL A 157 11.80 13.54 -0.40
N PRO A 158 12.85 13.19 0.38
CA PRO A 158 14.18 13.04 -0.19
C PRO A 158 14.29 11.88 -1.18
N ARG A 159 13.47 10.83 -1.05
CA ARG A 159 13.45 9.70 -1.98
C ARG A 159 12.83 10.11 -3.31
N VAL A 160 11.72 10.86 -3.27
CA VAL A 160 11.13 11.45 -4.47
C VAL A 160 12.15 12.37 -5.15
N GLU A 161 12.75 13.31 -4.44
CA GLU A 161 13.64 14.33 -5.04
C GLU A 161 14.94 13.76 -5.64
N ASN A 162 15.52 12.71 -5.05
CA ASN A 162 16.84 12.20 -5.42
C ASN A 162 16.83 11.02 -6.41
N ARG A 163 15.68 10.64 -6.96
CA ARG A 163 15.59 9.57 -7.96
C ARG A 163 16.33 9.86 -9.26
N SER A 164 16.60 8.80 -10.01
CA SER A 164 17.14 8.91 -11.37
C SER A 164 16.03 9.14 -12.39
N TYR A 165 16.38 9.68 -13.55
CA TYR A 165 15.45 9.94 -14.64
C TYR A 165 15.97 9.29 -15.93
N PRO A 166 15.11 8.65 -16.72
CA PRO A 166 13.66 8.47 -16.52
C PRO A 166 13.27 7.59 -15.32
N SER A 167 12.01 7.71 -14.87
CA SER A 167 11.49 6.99 -13.71
C SER A 167 10.30 6.12 -14.11
N ALA A 168 10.33 4.85 -13.73
CA ALA A 168 9.21 3.92 -13.93
C ALA A 168 8.41 3.76 -12.64
N PHE A 169 7.11 3.52 -12.77
CA PHE A 169 6.25 3.13 -11.66
C PHE A 169 5.56 1.81 -11.94
N GLY A 170 5.10 1.09 -10.91
CA GLY A 170 4.37 -0.15 -11.05
C GLY A 170 3.01 -0.10 -10.36
N ALA A 171 1.95 -0.28 -11.14
CA ALA A 171 0.58 -0.50 -10.67
C ALA A 171 0.27 -2.01 -10.59
N TRP A 172 0.21 -2.57 -9.38
CA TRP A 172 -0.10 -3.97 -9.04
C TRP A 172 0.83 -5.07 -9.57
N HIS A 173 1.51 -4.87 -10.69
CA HIS A 173 2.29 -5.88 -11.39
C HIS A 173 3.76 -5.50 -11.56
N LEU A 174 4.60 -6.54 -11.59
CA LEU A 174 6.03 -6.44 -11.88
C LEU A 174 6.28 -6.29 -13.40
N ILE A 175 7.54 -6.05 -13.73
CA ILE A 175 8.04 -6.10 -15.10
C ILE A 175 8.10 -7.56 -15.57
N THR A 176 7.37 -7.88 -16.63
CA THR A 176 7.22 -9.26 -17.12
C THR A 176 8.27 -9.70 -18.14
N ASN A 177 8.88 -8.75 -18.86
CA ASN A 177 9.86 -9.04 -19.92
C ASN A 177 11.33 -9.06 -19.43
N LEU A 178 11.56 -9.14 -18.11
CA LEU A 178 12.87 -9.38 -17.50
C LEU A 178 12.93 -10.72 -16.73
N PRO A 179 12.66 -11.88 -17.37
CA PRO A 179 12.54 -13.16 -16.67
C PRO A 179 13.84 -13.69 -16.05
N ALA A 180 14.99 -13.09 -16.40
CA ALA A 180 16.27 -13.42 -15.79
C ALA A 180 16.53 -12.68 -14.47
N ALA A 181 15.82 -11.57 -14.22
CA ALA A 181 15.87 -10.84 -12.96
C ALA A 181 15.00 -11.55 -11.91
N THR A 182 15.46 -11.52 -10.67
CA THR A 182 14.66 -11.94 -9.51
C THR A 182 13.48 -10.98 -9.29
N GLU A 183 12.46 -11.41 -8.55
CA GLU A 183 11.29 -10.58 -8.25
C GLU A 183 11.68 -9.26 -7.56
N VAL A 184 12.66 -9.29 -6.64
CA VAL A 184 13.14 -8.07 -5.96
C VAL A 184 13.87 -7.14 -6.92
N GLU A 185 14.63 -7.66 -7.89
CA GLU A 185 15.29 -6.86 -8.92
C GLU A 185 14.27 -6.26 -9.90
N GLN A 186 13.23 -7.01 -10.28
CA GLN A 186 12.14 -6.49 -11.11
C GLN A 186 11.34 -5.40 -10.38
N LEU A 187 11.09 -5.58 -9.08
CA LEU A 187 10.41 -4.58 -8.27
C LEU A 187 11.27 -3.32 -8.12
N ALA A 188 12.57 -3.47 -7.85
CA ALA A 188 13.53 -2.37 -7.67
C ALA A 188 13.70 -1.47 -8.91
N LYS A 189 13.29 -1.93 -10.10
CA LYS A 189 13.27 -1.11 -11.32
C LYS A 189 12.24 0.02 -11.27
N HIS A 190 11.30 -0.01 -10.33
CA HIS A 190 10.31 1.04 -10.14
C HIS A 190 10.74 2.00 -9.02
N ASP A 191 10.56 3.30 -9.22
CA ASP A 191 10.72 4.32 -8.17
C ASP A 191 9.42 4.57 -7.41
N LEU A 192 8.28 4.11 -7.94
CA LEU A 192 6.98 4.14 -7.31
C LEU A 192 6.29 2.80 -7.54
N TYR A 193 5.74 2.19 -6.50
CA TYR A 193 4.96 0.96 -6.63
C TYR A 193 3.74 1.02 -5.73
N PHE A 194 2.59 0.59 -6.23
CA PHE A 194 1.36 0.52 -5.43
C PHE A 194 0.59 -0.77 -5.70
N SER A 195 0.19 -1.44 -4.62
CA SER A 195 -0.55 -2.70 -4.64
C SER A 195 -1.23 -2.95 -3.28
N ASP A 196 -1.80 -4.13 -3.07
CA ASP A 196 -2.10 -4.66 -1.73
C ASP A 196 -0.84 -4.64 -0.82
N PRO A 197 -0.98 -4.72 0.52
CA PRO A 197 0.16 -4.77 1.44
C PRO A 197 1.26 -5.71 0.95
N GLN A 198 2.48 -5.18 0.86
CA GLN A 198 3.64 -5.90 0.32
C GLN A 198 4.41 -6.64 1.43
N PHE A 199 5.52 -7.28 1.04
CA PHE A 199 6.48 -7.90 1.96
C PHE A 199 5.91 -9.04 2.83
N GLY A 200 4.92 -9.75 2.30
CA GLY A 200 4.22 -10.83 3.00
C GLY A 200 3.30 -10.36 4.12
N LEU A 201 3.04 -9.05 4.21
CA LEU A 201 2.06 -8.50 5.13
C LEU A 201 0.67 -8.47 4.52
N TYR A 202 -0.35 -8.38 5.36
CA TYR A 202 -1.73 -8.32 4.94
C TYR A 202 -2.60 -7.58 5.95
N PHE A 203 -3.79 -7.20 5.50
CA PHE A 203 -4.81 -6.64 6.34
C PHE A 203 -5.53 -7.70 7.18
N VAL A 204 -5.62 -7.45 8.48
CA VAL A 204 -6.41 -8.23 9.42
C VAL A 204 -7.54 -7.36 9.96
N GLU A 205 -8.74 -7.92 9.99
CA GLU A 205 -9.95 -7.32 10.57
C GLU A 205 -10.46 -8.26 11.67
N ASP A 206 -10.58 -7.73 12.89
CA ASP A 206 -11.18 -8.45 14.02
C ASP A 206 -12.09 -7.52 14.83
N ASP A 207 -12.71 -8.03 15.90
CA ASP A 207 -13.65 -7.28 16.77
C ASP A 207 -13.08 -6.00 17.38
N SER A 208 -11.75 -5.78 17.30
CA SER A 208 -11.09 -4.58 17.81
C SER A 208 -10.70 -3.57 16.74
N GLY A 209 -10.89 -3.90 15.47
CA GLY A 209 -10.56 -3.04 14.34
C GLY A 209 -9.61 -3.66 13.33
N PHE A 210 -8.95 -2.79 12.59
CA PHE A 210 -8.17 -3.12 11.40
C PHE A 210 -6.69 -2.88 11.65
N TYR A 211 -5.82 -3.77 11.16
CA TYR A 211 -4.36 -3.60 11.26
C TYR A 211 -3.63 -4.34 10.15
N VAL A 212 -2.37 -3.97 9.93
CA VAL A 212 -1.44 -4.71 9.06
C VAL A 212 -0.63 -5.68 9.92
N ALA A 213 -0.56 -6.95 9.52
CA ALA A 213 0.17 -7.98 10.23
C ALA A 213 0.88 -8.97 9.30
N GLY A 214 1.81 -9.74 9.86
CA GLY A 214 2.55 -10.81 9.19
C GLY A 214 3.91 -11.03 9.88
N ASP A 215 4.89 -11.60 9.18
CA ASP A 215 6.29 -11.62 9.66
C ASP A 215 6.94 -10.24 9.44
N VAL A 216 6.74 -9.33 10.39
CA VAL A 216 7.21 -7.94 10.30
C VAL A 216 8.73 -7.87 10.27
N GLU A 217 9.43 -8.77 10.97
CA GLU A 217 10.90 -8.84 10.91
C GLU A 217 11.40 -9.22 9.52
N GLN A 218 10.75 -10.16 8.85
CA GLN A 218 11.02 -10.49 7.45
C GLN A 218 10.66 -9.34 6.52
N ALA A 219 9.53 -8.67 6.75
CA ALA A 219 9.08 -7.56 5.93
C ALA A 219 10.07 -6.38 5.96
N ILE A 220 10.62 -6.06 7.14
CA ILE A 220 11.69 -5.05 7.28
C ILE A 220 12.91 -5.43 6.44
N ARG A 221 13.36 -6.69 6.50
CA ARG A 221 14.50 -7.17 5.70
C ARG A 221 14.24 -7.04 4.21
N GLN A 222 13.06 -7.43 3.74
CA GLN A 222 12.69 -7.33 2.33
C GLN A 222 12.64 -5.87 1.84
N ARG A 223 12.08 -4.95 2.65
CA ARG A 223 12.12 -3.51 2.36
C ARG A 223 13.56 -3.00 2.29
N ASP A 224 14.41 -3.39 3.24
CA ASP A 224 15.80 -2.92 3.30
C ASP A 224 16.63 -3.46 2.12
N ASP A 225 16.43 -4.72 1.73
CA ASP A 225 17.05 -5.31 0.53
C ASP A 225 16.60 -4.58 -0.75
N LEU A 226 15.31 -4.22 -0.84
CA LEU A 226 14.76 -3.45 -1.95
C LEU A 226 15.36 -2.04 -2.02
N LEU A 227 15.45 -1.35 -0.89
CA LEU A 227 16.06 -0.02 -0.79
C LEU A 227 17.58 -0.03 -1.02
N ALA A 228 18.25 -1.16 -0.81
CA ALA A 228 19.65 -1.30 -1.19
C ALA A 228 19.86 -1.32 -2.71
N LEU A 229 18.86 -1.79 -3.47
CA LEU A 229 18.87 -1.77 -4.94
C LEU A 229 18.33 -0.44 -5.49
N ASN A 230 17.25 0.08 -4.92
CA ASN A 230 16.68 1.38 -5.26
C ASN A 230 16.41 2.21 -3.98
N PRO A 231 17.33 3.09 -3.58
CA PRO A 231 17.20 3.87 -2.35
C PRO A 231 16.07 4.91 -2.39
N ASN A 232 15.52 5.18 -3.57
CA ASN A 232 14.53 6.22 -3.80
C ASN A 232 13.11 5.66 -4.00
N MET A 233 12.94 4.35 -3.90
CA MET A 233 11.65 3.70 -4.13
C MET A 233 10.59 4.16 -3.12
N ILE A 234 9.40 4.46 -3.64
CA ILE A 234 8.17 4.77 -2.89
C ILE A 234 7.21 3.58 -3.00
N THR A 235 6.62 3.17 -1.88
CA THR A 235 5.61 2.10 -1.84
C THR A 235 4.31 2.60 -1.24
N LEU A 236 3.19 2.41 -1.93
CA LEU A 236 1.86 2.75 -1.44
C LEU A 236 0.98 1.51 -1.33
N VAL A 237 -0.02 1.58 -0.46
CA VAL A 237 -1.02 0.53 -0.30
C VAL A 237 -2.35 0.97 -0.89
N VAL A 238 -2.94 0.11 -1.72
CA VAL A 238 -4.29 0.31 -2.25
C VAL A 238 -5.29 0.13 -1.10
N VAL A 239 -6.14 1.14 -0.87
CA VAL A 239 -7.21 1.07 0.13
C VAL A 239 -8.56 0.95 -0.55
N GLN A 240 -9.38 0.04 -0.04
CA GLN A 240 -10.69 -0.26 -0.62
C GLN A 240 -11.75 0.68 -0.05
N TYR A 241 -12.63 1.17 -0.91
CA TYR A 241 -13.73 2.07 -0.50
C TYR A 241 -14.95 2.03 -1.41
N TYR A 242 -14.74 1.71 -2.69
CA TYR A 242 -15.78 1.68 -3.71
C TYR A 242 -15.90 0.30 -4.37
N SER A 243 -14.78 -0.27 -4.83
CA SER A 243 -14.65 -1.60 -5.43
C SER A 243 -13.49 -2.37 -4.79
N GLY A 244 -13.13 -3.55 -5.32
CA GLY A 244 -12.03 -4.40 -4.82
C GLY A 244 -12.42 -5.35 -3.71
N VAL A 245 -13.68 -5.34 -3.26
CA VAL A 245 -14.13 -6.17 -2.14
C VAL A 245 -14.72 -7.48 -2.66
N ARG A 246 -14.08 -8.59 -2.27
CA ARG A 246 -14.56 -9.92 -2.65
C ARG A 246 -15.85 -10.29 -1.90
N PRO A 247 -16.94 -10.63 -2.62
CA PRO A 247 -18.25 -10.85 -2.01
C PRO A 247 -18.35 -12.12 -1.15
N ASP A 248 -17.37 -13.02 -1.19
CA ASP A 248 -17.26 -14.21 -0.35
C ASP A 248 -16.60 -13.93 1.02
N ARG A 249 -15.93 -12.79 1.18
CA ARG A 249 -15.30 -12.38 2.45
C ARG A 249 -16.30 -11.80 3.45
N TYR A 250 -17.40 -11.21 2.96
CA TYR A 250 -18.43 -10.57 3.79
C TYR A 250 -19.80 -11.14 3.45
N PRO A 251 -20.72 -11.25 4.43
CA PRO A 251 -22.02 -11.85 4.19
C PRO A 251 -22.89 -11.01 3.24
N GLU A 252 -23.88 -11.64 2.61
CA GLU A 252 -24.80 -10.99 1.66
C GLU A 252 -25.51 -9.77 2.28
N ASP A 253 -25.81 -9.81 3.58
CA ASP A 253 -26.50 -8.77 4.35
C ASP A 253 -25.56 -7.74 4.98
N TRP A 254 -24.26 -7.75 4.63
CA TRP A 254 -23.33 -6.75 5.14
C TRP A 254 -23.81 -5.33 4.79
N PRO A 255 -23.85 -4.39 5.76
CA PRO A 255 -24.52 -3.11 5.58
C PRO A 255 -23.76 -2.15 4.65
N LEU A 256 -22.49 -2.41 4.33
CA LEU A 256 -21.66 -1.51 3.53
C LEU A 256 -21.84 -1.72 2.02
N TRP A 257 -22.53 -2.78 1.60
CA TRP A 257 -22.81 -3.04 0.20
C TRP A 257 -23.67 -1.94 -0.42
N LEU A 258 -23.27 -1.47 -1.59
CA LEU A 258 -24.15 -0.71 -2.47
C LEU A 258 -25.26 -1.63 -2.96
N ARG A 259 -26.51 -1.18 -2.87
CA ARG A 259 -27.68 -1.96 -3.28
C ARG A 259 -28.50 -1.26 -4.35
N ASP A 260 -29.10 -2.07 -5.23
CA ASP A 260 -30.10 -1.62 -6.19
C ASP A 260 -31.48 -1.40 -5.55
N GLU A 261 -32.46 -0.96 -6.35
CA GLU A 261 -33.84 -0.70 -5.89
C GLU A 261 -34.54 -1.97 -5.37
N GLU A 262 -34.14 -3.14 -5.87
CA GLU A 262 -34.61 -4.46 -5.44
C GLU A 262 -33.89 -5.00 -4.18
N GLY A 263 -32.85 -4.31 -3.71
CA GLY A 263 -32.07 -4.67 -2.52
C GLY A 263 -30.92 -5.65 -2.78
N ASN A 264 -30.62 -5.99 -4.03
CA ASN A 264 -29.48 -6.84 -4.38
C ASN A 264 -28.17 -6.04 -4.36
N ARG A 265 -27.05 -6.72 -4.13
CA ARG A 265 -25.72 -6.10 -4.25
C ARG A 265 -25.45 -5.66 -5.68
N VAL A 266 -24.94 -4.45 -5.82
CA VAL A 266 -24.44 -3.95 -7.10
C VAL A 266 -23.09 -4.59 -7.37
N ILE A 267 -22.98 -5.25 -8.52
CA ILE A 267 -21.77 -5.92 -8.99
C ILE A 267 -21.23 -5.16 -10.19
N ASP A 268 -19.92 -4.89 -10.22
CA ASP A 268 -19.29 -4.23 -11.35
C ASP A 268 -19.00 -5.19 -12.52
N ILE A 269 -18.37 -4.68 -13.57
CA ILE A 269 -18.04 -5.44 -14.77
C ILE A 269 -16.98 -6.53 -14.53
N TRP A 270 -16.25 -6.47 -13.41
CA TRP A 270 -15.23 -7.41 -13.01
C TRP A 270 -15.77 -8.50 -12.06
N GLY A 271 -17.06 -8.42 -11.69
CA GLY A 271 -17.68 -9.35 -10.76
C GLY A 271 -17.46 -9.00 -9.30
N GLU A 272 -16.98 -7.79 -9.01
CA GLU A 272 -16.75 -7.31 -7.65
C GLU A 272 -17.98 -6.60 -7.10
N ALA A 273 -18.25 -6.80 -5.80
CA ALA A 273 -19.34 -6.12 -5.14
C ALA A 273 -18.93 -4.70 -4.73
N LEU A 274 -19.78 -3.73 -5.08
CA LEU A 274 -19.51 -2.33 -4.81
C LEU A 274 -19.94 -1.92 -3.41
N LEU A 275 -19.22 -0.97 -2.84
CA LEU A 275 -19.51 -0.36 -1.55
C LEU A 275 -20.22 0.98 -1.70
N ASP A 276 -21.10 1.28 -0.76
CA ASP A 276 -21.65 2.61 -0.62
C ASP A 276 -20.76 3.48 0.27
N PHE A 277 -19.76 4.12 -0.35
CA PHE A 277 -18.85 5.05 0.35
C PHE A 277 -19.51 6.35 0.83
N THR A 278 -20.79 6.60 0.52
CA THR A 278 -21.50 7.75 1.08
C THR A 278 -21.89 7.54 2.54
N LEU A 279 -21.98 6.27 2.98
CA LEU A 279 -22.31 5.89 4.34
C LEU A 279 -21.15 6.19 5.31
N PRO A 280 -21.43 6.80 6.48
CA PRO A 280 -20.42 7.03 7.50
C PRO A 280 -19.69 5.75 7.95
N GLU A 281 -20.38 4.62 7.98
CA GLU A 281 -19.82 3.32 8.37
C GLU A 281 -18.80 2.82 7.34
N THR A 282 -19.05 3.01 6.04
CA THR A 282 -18.09 2.69 4.97
C THR A 282 -16.86 3.61 5.05
N GLN A 283 -17.07 4.89 5.35
CA GLN A 283 -15.97 5.83 5.56
C GLN A 283 -15.12 5.44 6.76
N ALA A 284 -15.74 5.06 7.89
CA ALA A 284 -15.04 4.56 9.07
C ALA A 284 -14.23 3.28 8.78
N TRP A 285 -14.78 2.38 7.96
CA TRP A 285 -14.09 1.16 7.52
C TRP A 285 -12.86 1.47 6.64
N LEU A 286 -12.97 2.43 5.70
CA LEU A 286 -11.80 2.95 4.96
C LEU A 286 -10.79 3.61 5.90
N PHE A 287 -11.25 4.41 6.86
CA PHE A 287 -10.36 5.12 7.78
C PHE A 287 -9.55 4.15 8.64
N ALA A 288 -10.15 3.03 9.05
CA ALA A 288 -9.44 1.98 9.77
C ALA A 288 -8.34 1.32 8.93
N GLN A 289 -8.56 1.11 7.62
CA GLN A 289 -7.50 0.66 6.70
C GLN A 289 -6.35 1.66 6.63
N VAL A 290 -6.67 2.96 6.47
CA VAL A 290 -5.69 4.04 6.36
C VAL A 290 -4.87 4.18 7.64
N GLU A 291 -5.53 4.11 8.80
CA GLU A 291 -4.86 4.12 10.12
C GLU A 291 -3.91 2.93 10.26
N ALA A 292 -4.34 1.74 9.83
CA ALA A 292 -3.51 0.54 9.84
C ALA A 292 -2.24 0.68 8.98
N VAL A 293 -2.37 1.20 7.75
CA VAL A 293 -1.23 1.44 6.85
C VAL A 293 -0.30 2.51 7.42
N SER A 294 -0.87 3.64 7.90
CA SER A 294 -0.11 4.75 8.47
C SER A 294 0.71 4.33 9.69
N ARG A 295 0.11 3.54 10.60
CA ARG A 295 0.77 3.01 11.79
C ARG A 295 1.83 1.96 11.47
N CYS A 296 1.63 1.15 10.42
CA CYS A 296 2.61 0.13 10.04
C CYS A 296 3.97 0.76 9.73
N GLY A 297 4.00 1.87 8.98
CA GLY A 297 5.23 2.62 8.69
C GLY A 297 6.22 1.93 7.74
N LEU A 298 5.90 0.76 7.20
CA LEU A 298 6.63 0.19 6.04
C LEU A 298 6.26 0.84 4.71
N TYR A 299 5.12 1.53 4.66
CA TYR A 299 4.58 2.16 3.45
C TYR A 299 4.56 3.68 3.57
N ASP A 300 4.61 4.34 2.42
CA ASP A 300 4.77 5.79 2.31
C ASP A 300 3.45 6.54 2.23
N GLY A 301 2.37 5.81 1.95
CA GLY A 301 1.08 6.40 1.67
C GLY A 301 0.05 5.37 1.21
N VAL A 302 -1.07 5.90 0.74
CA VAL A 302 -2.17 5.13 0.18
C VAL A 302 -2.48 5.53 -1.25
N PHE A 303 -3.06 4.59 -1.97
CA PHE A 303 -3.60 4.76 -3.31
C PHE A 303 -5.10 4.51 -3.30
N LEU A 304 -5.88 5.41 -3.90
CA LEU A 304 -7.31 5.25 -4.09
C LEU A 304 -7.63 5.11 -5.58
N ASP A 305 -8.14 3.95 -5.96
CA ASP A 305 -8.53 3.69 -7.34
C ASP A 305 -9.90 4.33 -7.68
N HIS A 306 -10.18 4.54 -8.96
CA HIS A 306 -11.43 5.12 -9.48
C HIS A 306 -11.86 6.46 -8.85
N TRP A 307 -11.02 7.48 -8.99
CA TRP A 307 -11.20 8.82 -8.42
C TRP A 307 -11.26 9.93 -9.48
N SER A 308 -12.46 10.18 -10.01
CA SER A 308 -12.73 11.29 -10.94
C SER A 308 -13.96 12.08 -10.50
N GLU A 309 -13.98 13.38 -10.81
CA GLU A 309 -15.17 14.24 -10.60
C GLU A 309 -16.31 13.92 -11.60
N GLY A 310 -15.99 13.29 -12.74
CA GLY A 310 -16.95 12.92 -13.78
C GLY A 310 -17.46 11.48 -13.70
N LEU A 311 -16.70 10.59 -13.05
CA LEU A 311 -17.11 9.21 -12.79
C LEU A 311 -18.12 9.20 -11.65
N ARG A 312 -19.38 8.89 -11.96
CA ARG A 312 -20.42 8.60 -10.96
C ARG A 312 -21.33 7.48 -11.41
N LEU A 313 -21.78 6.66 -10.46
CA LEU A 313 -22.84 5.70 -10.71
C LEU A 313 -24.20 6.41 -10.65
N HIS A 314 -24.66 6.88 -11.82
CA HIS A 314 -25.81 7.79 -11.95
C HIS A 314 -27.11 7.25 -11.34
N ASP A 315 -27.23 5.93 -11.28
CA ASP A 315 -28.46 5.25 -10.87
C ASP A 315 -28.57 5.08 -9.34
N TYR A 316 -27.50 5.33 -8.57
CA TYR A 316 -27.47 4.99 -7.13
C TYR A 316 -27.25 6.17 -6.19
N ARG A 317 -26.65 7.27 -6.65
CA ARG A 317 -26.37 8.46 -5.82
C ARG A 317 -26.39 9.74 -6.64
N THR A 318 -26.71 10.86 -5.99
CA THR A 318 -26.60 12.18 -6.62
C THR A 318 -25.14 12.59 -6.76
N LEU A 319 -24.85 13.51 -7.70
CA LEU A 319 -23.50 14.06 -7.85
C LEU A 319 -23.03 14.78 -6.57
N GLU A 320 -23.94 15.47 -5.87
CA GLU A 320 -23.61 16.18 -4.64
C GLU A 320 -23.17 15.21 -3.53
N GLU A 321 -23.92 14.14 -3.30
CA GLU A 321 -23.57 13.10 -2.31
C GLU A 321 -22.22 12.46 -2.61
N GLU A 322 -21.93 12.16 -3.88
CA GLU A 322 -20.65 11.61 -4.31
C GLU A 322 -19.49 12.57 -4.03
N LEU A 323 -19.62 13.83 -4.46
CA LEU A 323 -18.57 14.83 -4.30
C LEU A 323 -18.30 15.17 -2.82
N GLU A 324 -19.35 15.21 -2.00
CA GLU A 324 -19.23 15.40 -0.56
C GLU A 324 -18.59 14.22 0.15
N ALA A 325 -18.96 12.99 -0.20
CA ALA A 325 -18.37 11.80 0.41
C ALA A 325 -16.87 11.70 0.10
N ARG A 326 -16.47 11.96 -1.16
CA ARG A 326 -15.05 12.01 -1.57
C ARG A 326 -14.26 13.12 -0.85
N ASP A 327 -14.85 14.29 -0.64
CA ASP A 327 -14.24 15.36 0.16
C ASP A 327 -14.04 14.95 1.63
N ARG A 328 -15.05 14.33 2.24
CA ARG A 328 -14.92 13.78 3.61
C ARG A 328 -13.83 12.73 3.72
N ILE A 329 -13.74 11.82 2.74
CA ILE A 329 -12.71 10.77 2.71
C ILE A 329 -11.30 11.38 2.68
N LEU A 330 -10.99 12.25 1.73
CA LEU A 330 -9.63 12.80 1.63
C LEU A 330 -9.24 13.69 2.83
N ARG A 331 -10.19 14.45 3.38
CA ARG A 331 -9.97 15.18 4.64
C ARG A 331 -9.69 14.24 5.80
N GLY A 332 -10.51 13.21 5.96
CA GLY A 332 -10.34 12.21 7.03
C GLY A 332 -9.00 11.49 6.94
N ILE A 333 -8.55 11.12 5.74
CA ILE A 333 -7.22 10.51 5.54
C ILE A 333 -6.12 11.45 6.04
N ARG A 334 -6.20 12.75 5.72
CA ARG A 334 -5.22 13.75 6.19
C ARG A 334 -5.25 13.95 7.69
N GLU A 335 -6.43 13.95 8.30
CA GLU A 335 -6.60 14.04 9.76
C GLU A 335 -5.99 12.84 10.48
N ILE A 336 -6.07 11.64 9.88
CA ILE A 336 -5.53 10.39 10.45
C ILE A 336 -4.02 10.27 10.28
N ALA A 337 -3.52 10.50 9.06
CA ALA A 337 -2.16 10.12 8.69
C ALA A 337 -1.16 11.27 8.62
N GLY A 338 -1.64 12.52 8.62
CA GLY A 338 -0.82 13.72 8.52
C GLY A 338 -0.46 14.13 7.09
N ASP A 339 0.30 15.22 6.99
CA ASP A 339 0.66 15.85 5.71
C ASP A 339 1.84 15.13 5.01
N ASP A 340 2.68 14.41 5.75
CA ASP A 340 3.85 13.70 5.21
C ASP A 340 3.51 12.32 4.63
N PHE A 341 2.28 11.84 4.84
CA PHE A 341 1.76 10.61 4.27
C PHE A 341 1.31 10.83 2.82
N LEU A 342 1.74 10.02 1.86
CA LEU A 342 1.39 10.25 0.47
C LEU A 342 -0.05 9.80 0.17
N ILE A 343 -0.78 10.59 -0.63
CA ILE A 343 -2.07 10.20 -1.18
C ILE A 343 -2.01 10.32 -2.69
N LEU A 344 -2.11 9.19 -3.39
CA LEU A 344 -2.28 9.14 -4.84
C LEU A 344 -3.68 8.64 -5.19
N VAL A 345 -4.22 9.11 -6.31
CA VAL A 345 -5.54 8.69 -6.77
C VAL A 345 -5.52 8.36 -8.27
N ASN A 346 -6.29 7.37 -8.71
CA ASN A 346 -6.50 7.12 -10.14
C ASN A 346 -7.56 8.08 -10.69
N SER A 347 -7.18 9.07 -11.47
CA SER A 347 -8.14 9.97 -12.12
C SER A 347 -8.30 9.71 -13.61
N ASN A 348 -7.71 8.63 -14.14
CA ASN A 348 -7.53 8.44 -15.57
C ASN A 348 -6.92 9.71 -16.20
N HIS A 349 -7.64 10.40 -17.09
CA HIS A 349 -7.17 11.65 -17.70
C HIS A 349 -7.84 12.91 -17.12
N ASP A 350 -8.65 12.77 -16.06
CA ASP A 350 -9.42 13.88 -15.49
C ASP A 350 -8.62 14.71 -14.47
N LYS A 351 -8.94 16.01 -14.43
CA LYS A 351 -8.51 16.95 -13.37
C LYS A 351 -9.39 16.76 -12.12
N ILE A 352 -8.85 17.07 -10.95
CA ILE A 352 -9.56 16.95 -9.65
C ILE A 352 -9.52 18.26 -8.82
N PRO A 353 -9.98 19.40 -9.37
CA PRO A 353 -9.85 20.71 -8.72
C PRO A 353 -10.38 20.77 -7.29
N ARG A 354 -11.48 20.08 -6.97
CA ARG A 354 -12.12 20.14 -5.65
C ARG A 354 -11.20 19.62 -4.54
N TRP A 355 -10.39 18.61 -4.85
CA TRP A 355 -9.64 17.84 -3.86
C TRP A 355 -8.12 17.97 -3.97
N SER A 356 -7.64 18.70 -4.98
CA SER A 356 -6.23 18.93 -5.28
C SER A 356 -5.34 19.21 -4.06
N GLN A 357 -5.82 20.01 -3.11
CA GLN A 357 -5.09 20.36 -1.87
C GLN A 357 -4.80 19.19 -0.91
N PHE A 358 -5.41 18.02 -1.13
CA PHE A 358 -5.22 16.83 -0.29
C PHE A 358 -4.43 15.73 -0.99
N VAL A 359 -4.18 15.83 -2.29
CA VAL A 359 -3.62 14.75 -3.11
C VAL A 359 -2.21 15.12 -3.55
N ASN A 360 -1.27 14.19 -3.40
CA ASN A 360 0.13 14.35 -3.83
C ASN A 360 0.32 13.99 -5.30
N GLY A 361 -0.54 13.15 -5.87
CA GLY A 361 -0.30 12.64 -7.21
C GLY A 361 -1.51 12.02 -7.89
N LEU A 362 -1.49 12.04 -9.22
CA LEU A 362 -2.43 11.31 -10.06
C LEU A 362 -1.75 10.06 -10.63
N PHE A 363 -2.46 8.94 -10.62
CA PHE A 363 -2.25 7.89 -11.59
C PHE A 363 -3.18 8.15 -12.77
N MET A 364 -2.56 8.36 -13.93
CA MET A 364 -3.25 8.60 -15.17
C MET A 364 -3.23 7.33 -16.01
N GLU A 365 -4.22 6.48 -15.77
CA GLU A 365 -4.49 5.30 -16.58
C GLU A 365 -5.11 5.73 -17.92
N THR A 366 -4.28 5.78 -18.97
CA THR A 366 -4.75 6.26 -20.28
C THR A 366 -5.17 5.10 -21.17
N LEU A 367 -6.31 5.26 -21.84
CA LEU A 367 -6.72 4.36 -22.91
C LEU A 367 -6.48 5.03 -24.27
N PRO A 368 -5.98 4.29 -25.28
CA PRO A 368 -5.96 4.79 -26.65
C PRO A 368 -7.39 5.10 -27.13
N ASP A 369 -7.57 5.87 -28.21
CA ASP A 369 -8.90 6.35 -28.64
C ASP A 369 -9.87 5.18 -28.88
N LEU A 370 -10.67 4.85 -27.87
CA LEU A 370 -11.56 3.69 -27.88
C LEU A 370 -12.89 3.96 -28.58
N GLY A 371 -13.24 5.21 -28.86
CA GLY A 371 -14.58 5.57 -29.36
C GLY A 371 -15.73 5.24 -28.38
N ILE A 372 -15.42 4.73 -27.19
CA ILE A 372 -16.34 4.39 -26.11
C ILE A 372 -15.64 4.65 -24.78
N GLY A 373 -16.23 5.50 -23.94
CA GLY A 373 -15.71 5.79 -22.61
C GLY A 373 -15.89 4.62 -21.64
N PHE A 374 -15.16 4.65 -20.53
CA PHE A 374 -15.18 3.63 -19.47
C PHE A 374 -16.60 3.23 -19.00
N GLY A 375 -17.60 4.11 -19.14
CA GLY A 375 -18.98 3.87 -18.72
C GLY A 375 -19.83 2.93 -19.59
N SER A 376 -19.29 2.31 -20.65
CA SER A 376 -20.04 1.39 -21.53
C SER A 376 -19.31 0.06 -21.81
N ILE A 377 -18.42 -0.37 -20.91
CA ILE A 377 -17.62 -1.59 -21.11
C ILE A 377 -18.48 -2.84 -20.85
N GLY A 378 -19.18 -3.29 -21.90
CA GLY A 378 -19.84 -4.60 -21.95
C GLY A 378 -19.06 -5.64 -22.76
N ASP A 379 -18.00 -5.24 -23.46
CA ASP A 379 -17.18 -6.16 -24.26
C ASP A 379 -15.72 -5.70 -24.31
N LEU A 380 -14.88 -6.35 -23.49
CA LEU A 380 -13.43 -6.17 -23.43
C LEU A 380 -12.71 -6.77 -24.65
N SER A 381 -13.41 -7.32 -25.64
CA SER A 381 -12.80 -8.01 -26.79
C SER A 381 -12.39 -7.10 -27.96
N GLU A 382 -12.73 -5.80 -27.92
CA GLU A 382 -12.36 -4.81 -28.95
C GLU A 382 -11.33 -3.76 -28.47
N PHE A 383 -10.30 -4.17 -27.71
CA PHE A 383 -9.21 -3.25 -27.37
C PHE A 383 -8.41 -2.85 -28.62
N VAL A 384 -8.63 -1.60 -29.02
CA VAL A 384 -7.95 -0.66 -29.93
C VAL A 384 -6.84 -1.14 -30.88
N SER A 385 -7.03 -0.78 -32.17
CA SER A 385 -5.99 -0.77 -33.22
C SER A 385 -5.53 0.65 -33.66
N ALA A 386 -6.21 1.70 -33.18
CA ALA A 386 -6.06 3.08 -33.64
C ALA A 386 -4.94 3.91 -32.96
N GLY A 387 -4.54 3.62 -31.71
CA GLY A 387 -3.54 4.41 -30.97
C GLY A 387 -4.12 5.69 -30.36
N TYR A 388 -3.27 6.70 -30.14
CA TYR A 388 -3.64 7.97 -29.50
C TYR A 388 -3.69 9.12 -30.49
N SER A 389 -4.77 9.90 -30.47
CA SER A 389 -4.94 11.09 -31.30
C SER A 389 -4.20 12.30 -30.70
N PRO A 390 -3.75 13.26 -31.55
CA PRO A 390 -3.21 14.53 -31.06
C PRO A 390 -4.13 15.29 -30.11
N ALA A 391 -5.45 15.11 -30.23
CA ALA A 391 -6.45 15.73 -29.37
C ALA A 391 -6.43 15.13 -27.96
N LEU A 392 -6.54 13.80 -27.85
CA LEU A 392 -6.45 13.09 -26.57
C LEU A 392 -5.09 13.35 -25.89
N LEU A 393 -3.99 13.32 -26.66
CA LEU A 393 -2.68 13.67 -26.12
C LEU A 393 -2.67 15.11 -25.56
N GLY A 394 -3.33 16.06 -26.23
CA GLY A 394 -3.49 17.43 -25.72
C GLY A 394 -4.26 17.49 -24.39
N GLU A 395 -5.29 16.67 -24.20
CA GLU A 395 -6.01 16.58 -22.92
C GLU A 395 -5.12 16.06 -21.79
N LEU A 396 -4.29 15.04 -22.08
CA LEU A 396 -3.30 14.52 -21.13
C LEU A 396 -2.28 15.59 -20.73
N GLU A 397 -1.80 16.39 -21.70
CA GLU A 397 -0.88 17.51 -21.43
C GLU A 397 -1.48 18.51 -20.45
N GLU A 398 -2.73 18.90 -20.69
CA GLU A 398 -3.43 19.86 -19.84
C GLU A 398 -3.62 19.34 -18.42
N THR A 399 -4.02 18.07 -18.27
CA THR A 399 -4.22 17.46 -16.95
C THR A 399 -2.90 17.31 -16.20
N LEU A 400 -1.82 16.89 -16.88
CA LEU A 400 -0.52 16.73 -16.25
C LEU A 400 0.05 18.07 -15.77
N LEU A 401 0.01 19.12 -16.62
CA LEU A 401 0.45 20.47 -16.22
C LEU A 401 -0.43 21.08 -15.12
N TRP A 402 -1.73 20.79 -15.14
CA TRP A 402 -2.65 21.18 -14.09
C TRP A 402 -2.25 20.53 -12.75
N ALA A 403 -2.00 19.23 -12.74
CA ALA A 403 -1.61 18.50 -11.54
C ALA A 403 -0.31 19.06 -10.93
N GLU A 404 0.67 19.38 -11.78
CA GLU A 404 1.95 19.96 -11.38
C GLU A 404 1.86 21.35 -10.72
N SER A 405 0.72 22.04 -10.84
CA SER A 405 0.52 23.37 -10.28
C SER A 405 -0.52 23.43 -9.15
N HIS A 406 -1.30 22.37 -8.94
CA HIS A 406 -2.43 22.37 -8.01
C HIS A 406 -2.32 21.33 -6.89
N LEU A 407 -1.54 20.26 -7.09
CA LEU A 407 -1.40 19.19 -6.09
C LEU A 407 -0.42 19.54 -4.97
N GLN A 408 -0.56 18.82 -3.85
CA GLN A 408 0.34 18.87 -2.69
C GLN A 408 1.76 18.43 -3.05
N GLU A 409 2.74 19.03 -2.37
CA GLU A 409 4.12 18.57 -2.46
C GLU A 409 4.36 17.38 -1.51
N PRO A 410 5.23 16.42 -1.86
CA PRO A 410 5.86 16.27 -3.17
C PRO A 410 4.85 15.83 -4.23
N ARG A 411 4.95 16.37 -5.44
CA ARG A 411 4.07 15.99 -6.57
C ARG A 411 4.55 14.72 -7.27
N ILE A 412 3.68 13.73 -7.40
CA ILE A 412 3.99 12.41 -7.98
C ILE A 412 2.93 12.07 -9.03
N ASN A 413 3.09 12.54 -10.26
CA ASN A 413 2.14 12.26 -11.33
C ASN A 413 2.65 11.13 -12.23
N ALA A 414 1.93 10.01 -12.21
CA ALA A 414 2.26 8.76 -12.86
C ALA A 414 1.44 8.61 -14.15
N LEU A 415 2.12 8.58 -15.30
CA LEU A 415 1.48 8.52 -16.62
C LEU A 415 1.65 7.12 -17.24
N GLU A 416 0.56 6.34 -17.28
CA GLU A 416 0.51 5.04 -17.95
C GLU A 416 -0.08 5.18 -19.36
N GLY A 417 0.75 4.91 -20.36
CA GLY A 417 0.27 4.58 -21.70
C GLY A 417 -0.04 3.09 -21.83
N ARG A 418 -0.84 2.71 -22.83
CA ARG A 418 -1.12 1.31 -23.16
C ARG A 418 -0.64 0.96 -24.56
N ALA A 419 -0.01 -0.20 -24.67
CA ALA A 419 0.41 -0.77 -25.92
C ALA A 419 -0.79 -1.14 -26.81
N LEU A 420 -0.57 -1.17 -28.12
CA LEU A 420 -1.55 -1.67 -29.08
C LEU A 420 -1.62 -3.20 -28.99
N THR A 421 -2.78 -3.73 -28.63
CA THR A 421 -3.04 -5.19 -28.53
C THR A 421 -2.84 -5.93 -29.86
N ALA A 422 -3.09 -5.25 -30.98
CA ALA A 422 -2.96 -5.82 -32.31
C ALA A 422 -1.50 -5.95 -32.79
N GLU A 423 -0.54 -5.42 -32.04
CA GLU A 423 0.89 -5.44 -32.35
C GLU A 423 1.68 -6.18 -31.28
N ALA A 424 2.86 -6.69 -31.65
CA ALA A 424 3.79 -7.23 -30.65
C ALA A 424 4.20 -6.13 -29.66
N GLU A 425 4.46 -6.51 -28.41
CA GLU A 425 4.85 -5.59 -27.32
C GLU A 425 6.00 -4.66 -27.73
N ASP A 426 7.00 -5.19 -28.41
CA ASP A 426 8.20 -4.46 -28.82
C ASP A 426 8.15 -3.93 -30.26
N SER A 427 6.96 -3.86 -30.88
CA SER A 427 6.78 -3.35 -32.23
C SER A 427 7.30 -1.92 -32.36
N PRO A 428 7.69 -1.47 -33.57
CA PRO A 428 8.12 -0.09 -33.79
C PRO A 428 7.11 0.96 -33.28
N ARG A 429 5.80 0.68 -33.39
CA ARG A 429 4.74 1.60 -32.96
C ARG A 429 4.54 1.59 -31.44
N ASN A 430 4.61 0.44 -30.79
CA ASN A 430 4.58 0.38 -29.32
C ASN A 430 5.84 1.03 -28.71
N ARG A 431 7.02 0.83 -29.31
CA ARG A 431 8.23 1.57 -28.92
C ARG A 431 8.09 3.08 -29.15
N GLN A 432 7.37 3.53 -30.19
CA GLN A 432 7.05 4.94 -30.40
C GLN A 432 6.17 5.50 -29.28
N TRP A 433 5.10 4.78 -28.90
CA TRP A 433 4.26 5.18 -27.77
C TRP A 433 5.04 5.25 -26.45
N MET A 434 5.87 4.25 -26.15
CA MET A 434 6.73 4.27 -24.96
C MET A 434 7.59 5.53 -24.91
N ARG A 435 8.23 5.90 -26.03
CA ARG A 435 9.06 7.11 -26.10
C ARG A 435 8.22 8.37 -25.89
N LEU A 436 7.08 8.47 -26.56
CA LEU A 436 6.18 9.62 -26.44
C LEU A 436 5.69 9.79 -24.99
N PHE A 437 5.16 8.75 -24.34
CA PHE A 437 4.66 8.85 -22.96
C PHE A 437 5.77 9.17 -21.96
N THR A 438 6.93 8.50 -22.09
CA THR A 438 8.06 8.75 -21.19
C THR A 438 8.53 10.20 -21.32
N THR A 439 8.72 10.70 -22.54
CA THR A 439 9.21 12.07 -22.76
C THR A 439 8.15 13.14 -22.51
N MET A 440 6.87 12.85 -22.71
CA MET A 440 5.75 13.68 -22.25
C MET A 440 5.80 13.83 -20.72
N SER A 441 5.89 12.71 -20.00
CA SER A 441 6.00 12.72 -18.54
C SER A 441 7.23 13.49 -18.06
N LEU A 442 8.39 13.33 -18.71
CA LEU A 442 9.63 14.03 -18.35
C LEU A 442 9.59 15.55 -18.61
N THR A 443 8.89 15.98 -19.66
CA THR A 443 8.87 17.39 -20.06
C THR A 443 7.77 18.19 -19.36
N LEU A 444 6.64 17.56 -19.04
CA LEU A 444 5.48 18.21 -18.42
C LEU A 444 5.38 17.98 -16.91
N SER A 445 5.96 16.88 -16.41
CA SER A 445 5.98 16.47 -15.00
C SER A 445 7.41 16.02 -14.64
N ASP A 446 7.61 15.32 -13.53
CA ASP A 446 8.88 14.72 -13.16
C ASP A 446 8.95 13.22 -13.56
N GLY A 447 8.30 12.81 -14.63
CA GLY A 447 8.78 11.63 -15.37
C GLY A 447 8.50 10.26 -14.77
N TYR A 448 7.48 10.07 -13.92
CA TYR A 448 6.96 8.74 -13.60
C TYR A 448 6.13 8.26 -14.80
N SER A 449 6.58 7.23 -15.51
CA SER A 449 5.87 6.74 -16.69
C SER A 449 6.10 5.25 -16.95
N VAL A 450 5.08 4.60 -17.49
CA VAL A 450 5.20 3.27 -18.09
C VAL A 450 4.39 3.17 -19.37
N LEU A 451 4.73 2.19 -20.19
CA LEU A 451 3.84 1.65 -21.22
C LEU A 451 3.42 0.25 -20.78
N ALA A 452 2.19 0.13 -20.30
CA ALA A 452 1.58 -1.15 -19.94
C ALA A 452 1.17 -1.92 -21.20
N GLU A 453 0.93 -3.22 -21.04
CA GLU A 453 0.33 -4.01 -22.10
C GLU A 453 -1.06 -3.50 -22.50
N GLY A 454 -1.50 -3.88 -23.70
CA GLY A 454 -2.79 -3.42 -24.23
C GLY A 454 -4.02 -4.07 -23.59
N SER A 455 -3.83 -5.06 -22.70
CA SER A 455 -4.91 -5.73 -21.98
C SER A 455 -5.20 -5.03 -20.65
N PRO A 456 -6.38 -5.28 -20.03
CA PRO A 456 -6.74 -4.66 -18.75
C PRO A 456 -5.90 -5.13 -17.54
N HIS A 457 -4.94 -6.04 -17.72
CA HIS A 457 -4.18 -6.65 -16.62
C HIS A 457 -2.96 -5.85 -16.14
N HIS A 458 -2.70 -4.65 -16.66
CA HIS A 458 -1.60 -3.76 -16.21
C HIS A 458 -0.20 -4.42 -16.15
N TYR A 459 0.10 -5.42 -16.98
CA TYR A 459 1.47 -5.95 -17.02
C TYR A 459 2.43 -4.90 -17.62
N HIS A 460 3.57 -4.73 -16.97
CA HIS A 460 4.59 -3.77 -17.38
C HIS A 460 5.71 -4.44 -18.14
N TYR A 461 6.22 -3.71 -19.13
CA TYR A 461 7.44 -4.05 -19.85
C TYR A 461 8.54 -3.08 -19.45
N TRP A 462 9.79 -3.55 -19.45
CA TRP A 462 11.00 -2.73 -19.37
C TRP A 462 11.61 -2.56 -20.77
N TYR A 463 11.94 -1.33 -21.14
CA TYR A 463 12.62 -1.00 -22.39
C TYR A 463 13.95 -0.29 -22.07
N ASP A 464 15.00 -0.61 -22.83
CA ASP A 464 16.36 -0.04 -22.68
C ASP A 464 16.39 1.50 -22.68
N PHE A 465 15.34 2.15 -23.20
CA PHE A 465 15.18 3.60 -23.17
C PHE A 465 15.16 4.18 -21.74
N TRP A 466 14.64 3.44 -20.76
CA TRP A 466 14.64 3.86 -19.35
C TRP A 466 16.00 3.74 -18.68
N ASP A 467 16.97 3.03 -19.28
CA ASP A 467 18.34 2.98 -18.77
C ASP A 467 19.18 4.22 -19.20
N ALA A 468 18.57 5.21 -19.87
CA ALA A 468 19.22 6.46 -20.22
C ALA A 468 19.47 7.33 -18.97
N ASP A 469 20.73 7.61 -18.65
CA ASP A 469 21.09 8.52 -17.56
C ASP A 469 20.91 9.99 -17.97
N LEU A 470 19.67 10.48 -17.84
CA LEU A 470 19.32 11.86 -18.13
C LEU A 470 19.78 12.83 -17.02
N GLY A 471 20.14 12.30 -15.85
CA GLY A 471 20.47 13.07 -14.65
C GLY A 471 19.24 13.76 -14.06
N HIS A 472 19.40 14.96 -13.49
CA HIS A 472 18.31 15.67 -12.81
C HIS A 472 17.75 16.83 -13.63
N PRO A 473 16.46 17.16 -13.50
CA PRO A 473 15.85 18.27 -14.22
C PRO A 473 16.53 19.61 -13.88
N VAL A 474 16.81 20.39 -14.93
CA VAL A 474 17.39 21.75 -14.84
C VAL A 474 16.42 22.77 -15.43
N GLY A 475 15.71 22.40 -16.49
CA GLY A 475 14.68 23.21 -17.12
C GLY A 475 13.34 23.13 -16.40
N ALA A 476 12.57 24.21 -16.50
CA ALA A 476 11.16 24.24 -16.10
C ALA A 476 10.32 23.24 -16.93
N LYS A 477 9.25 22.73 -16.31
CA LYS A 477 8.23 21.89 -16.95
C LYS A 477 7.43 22.68 -17.99
N GLY A 478 6.84 21.99 -18.97
CA GLY A 478 5.88 22.58 -19.91
C GLY A 478 6.46 23.57 -20.93
N GLN A 479 7.77 23.54 -21.17
CA GLN A 479 8.39 24.45 -22.14
C GLN A 479 8.15 24.01 -23.58
N HIS A 480 7.53 24.89 -24.36
CA HIS A 480 7.42 24.73 -25.81
C HIS A 480 8.77 24.95 -26.49
N TYR A 481 9.06 24.14 -27.52
CA TYR A 481 10.23 24.37 -28.36
C TYR A 481 9.96 25.48 -29.38
N ARG A 482 10.53 26.67 -29.15
CA ARG A 482 10.44 27.84 -30.06
C ARG A 482 9.00 28.18 -30.48
N ASP A 483 8.08 28.13 -29.53
CA ASP A 483 6.64 28.39 -29.74
C ASP A 483 5.98 27.46 -30.78
N GLN A 484 6.58 26.28 -31.04
CA GLN A 484 5.96 25.25 -31.86
C GLN A 484 4.91 24.52 -31.04
N GLU A 485 3.65 24.61 -31.47
CA GLU A 485 2.55 23.90 -30.85
C GLU A 485 2.75 22.38 -30.94
N GLY A 486 2.52 21.68 -29.82
CA GLY A 486 2.65 20.23 -29.73
C GLY A 486 4.08 19.70 -29.72
N THR A 487 5.10 20.55 -29.56
CA THR A 487 6.49 20.13 -29.37
C THR A 487 7.08 20.76 -28.12
N TYR A 488 7.54 19.91 -27.20
CA TYR A 488 8.04 20.34 -25.89
C TYR A 488 9.45 19.83 -25.65
N ILE A 489 10.20 20.57 -24.85
CA ILE A 489 11.58 20.28 -24.52
C ILE A 489 11.84 20.58 -23.05
N ARG A 490 12.58 19.72 -22.35
CA ARG A 490 13.06 20.03 -21.00
C ARG A 490 14.52 19.64 -20.87
N GLU A 491 15.31 20.54 -20.32
CA GLU A 491 16.71 20.30 -20.01
C GLU A 491 16.87 19.54 -18.70
N PHE A 492 17.80 18.60 -18.71
CA PHE A 492 18.31 17.88 -17.56
C PHE A 492 19.84 18.00 -17.53
N SER A 493 20.45 17.64 -16.40
CA SER A 493 21.89 17.83 -16.20
C SER A 493 22.72 17.15 -17.29
N ASN A 494 22.32 15.94 -17.73
CA ASN A 494 23.06 15.15 -18.72
C ASN A 494 22.46 15.23 -20.13
N GLY A 495 21.38 15.99 -20.36
CA GLY A 495 20.70 15.93 -21.65
C GLY A 495 19.38 16.70 -21.74
N TRP A 496 18.55 16.29 -22.70
CA TRP A 496 17.21 16.82 -22.92
C TRP A 496 16.22 15.70 -23.20
N ALA A 497 15.00 15.85 -22.69
CA ALA A 497 13.85 15.12 -23.17
C ALA A 497 13.07 16.00 -24.16
N VAL A 498 12.62 15.42 -25.26
CA VAL A 498 11.77 16.10 -26.24
C VAL A 498 10.66 15.15 -26.67
N TYR A 499 9.44 15.67 -26.78
CA TYR A 499 8.36 14.96 -27.47
C TYR A 499 7.63 15.87 -28.44
N ASN A 500 7.03 15.24 -29.45
CA ASN A 500 6.27 15.89 -30.51
C ASN A 500 4.96 15.14 -30.73
N ARG A 501 3.84 15.72 -30.28
CA ARG A 501 2.49 15.18 -30.53
C ARG A 501 1.84 15.70 -31.83
N SER A 502 2.54 16.54 -32.60
CA SER A 502 1.99 17.05 -33.86
C SER A 502 1.98 15.96 -34.94
N ASP A 503 1.23 16.22 -36.02
CA ASP A 503 1.07 15.35 -37.20
C ASP A 503 2.23 15.47 -38.21
N ALA A 504 3.32 16.13 -37.83
CA ALA A 504 4.46 16.35 -38.68
C ALA A 504 5.77 16.21 -37.89
N SER A 505 6.79 15.63 -38.54
CA SER A 505 8.13 15.59 -37.97
C SER A 505 8.71 16.99 -37.79
N ARG A 506 9.53 17.17 -36.75
CA ARG A 506 10.17 18.45 -36.41
C ARG A 506 11.68 18.31 -36.39
N VAL A 507 12.37 19.45 -36.55
CA VAL A 507 13.83 19.53 -36.38
C VAL A 507 14.13 20.33 -35.12
N ILE A 508 14.76 19.67 -34.16
CA ILE A 508 15.16 20.23 -32.88
C ILE A 508 16.62 20.62 -32.98
N THR A 509 16.97 21.82 -32.51
CA THR A 509 18.34 22.34 -32.50
C THR A 509 18.75 22.63 -31.07
N PHE A 510 19.82 21.98 -30.62
CA PHE A 510 20.35 22.06 -29.27
C PHE A 510 21.49 23.08 -29.16
N PRO A 511 21.69 23.67 -27.96
CA PRO A 511 22.78 24.62 -27.70
C PRO A 511 24.16 23.97 -27.71
N GLU A 512 24.24 22.64 -27.67
CA GLU A 512 25.46 21.84 -27.77
C GLU A 512 25.22 20.55 -28.57
N ARG A 513 26.27 19.76 -28.77
CA ARG A 513 26.18 18.51 -29.51
C ARG A 513 25.65 17.40 -28.62
N VAL A 514 24.62 16.71 -29.08
CA VAL A 514 23.94 15.64 -28.34
C VAL A 514 23.82 14.38 -29.18
N SER A 515 23.59 13.27 -28.51
CA SER A 515 23.32 11.98 -29.13
C SER A 515 21.93 11.50 -28.75
N GLY A 516 21.11 11.11 -29.73
CA GLY A 516 19.79 10.53 -29.47
C GLY A 516 19.92 9.08 -28.97
N VAL A 517 19.22 8.75 -27.89
CA VAL A 517 19.27 7.43 -27.25
C VAL A 517 18.72 6.35 -28.18
N THR A 518 17.55 6.58 -28.77
CA THR A 518 16.87 5.58 -29.61
C THR A 518 17.34 5.65 -31.06
N SER A 519 17.38 6.86 -31.62
CA SER A 519 17.75 7.12 -33.01
C SER A 519 19.21 6.76 -33.30
N GLY A 520 20.07 6.78 -32.28
CA GLY A 520 21.50 6.50 -32.40
C GLY A 520 22.27 7.56 -33.20
N VAL A 521 21.64 8.68 -33.56
CA VAL A 521 22.30 9.81 -34.21
C VAL A 521 23.22 10.48 -33.19
N ARG A 522 24.52 10.53 -33.48
CA ARG A 522 25.55 10.97 -32.51
C ARG A 522 26.15 12.32 -32.85
N ASP A 523 26.48 13.06 -31.80
CA ASP A 523 27.31 14.27 -31.85
C ASP A 523 26.79 15.36 -32.83
N GLN A 524 25.47 15.51 -32.91
CA GLN A 524 24.82 16.51 -33.75
C GLN A 524 24.13 17.58 -32.91
N ARG A 525 24.07 18.80 -33.45
CA ARG A 525 23.31 19.91 -32.87
C ARG A 525 21.86 19.92 -33.34
N TRP A 526 21.54 19.25 -34.45
CA TRP A 526 20.20 19.19 -35.00
C TRP A 526 19.77 17.73 -35.11
N HIS A 527 18.53 17.45 -34.74
CA HIS A 527 17.95 16.11 -34.76
C HIS A 527 16.51 16.19 -35.28
N ALA A 528 16.10 15.18 -36.03
CA ALA A 528 14.71 15.03 -36.45
C ALA A 528 13.95 14.23 -35.38
N ILE A 529 12.77 14.71 -34.99
CA ILE A 529 11.83 13.97 -34.16
C ILE A 529 10.58 13.68 -35.00
N GLY A 530 10.11 12.43 -34.97
CA GLY A 530 8.92 12.00 -35.68
C GLY A 530 7.66 12.70 -35.19
N ASP A 531 6.58 12.59 -35.98
CA ASP A 531 5.22 12.86 -35.51
C ASP A 531 4.81 11.82 -34.47
N LEU A 532 4.02 12.23 -33.47
CA LEU A 532 3.57 11.36 -32.36
C LEU A 532 4.72 10.55 -31.74
N ASP A 533 5.87 11.17 -31.49
CA ASP A 533 7.07 10.49 -31.00
C ASP A 533 7.80 11.30 -29.92
N GLY A 534 8.73 10.63 -29.24
CA GLY A 534 9.61 11.16 -28.21
C GLY A 534 11.05 10.73 -28.42
N GLU A 535 12.00 11.47 -27.84
CA GLU A 535 13.40 11.06 -27.77
C GLU A 535 14.12 11.68 -26.57
N ILE A 536 15.07 10.94 -26.02
CA ILE A 536 16.05 11.46 -25.06
C ILE A 536 17.36 11.73 -25.79
N TYR A 537 17.94 12.89 -25.52
CA TYR A 537 19.19 13.34 -26.11
C TYR A 537 20.24 13.56 -25.01
N LEU A 538 21.29 12.76 -25.00
CA LEU A 538 22.38 12.89 -24.04
C LEU A 538 23.45 13.86 -24.54
N LYS A 539 23.95 14.72 -23.66
CA LYS A 539 25.11 15.57 -23.91
C LYS A 539 26.29 14.68 -24.32
N SER A 540 26.98 15.07 -25.38
CA SER A 540 28.16 14.32 -25.81
C SER A 540 29.24 14.50 -24.75
N SER A 541 29.69 13.41 -24.12
CA SER A 541 30.73 13.47 -23.11
C SER A 541 31.96 14.17 -23.69
N GLY A 542 32.38 15.25 -23.04
CA GLY A 542 33.26 16.26 -23.61
C GLY A 542 34.47 15.70 -24.36
N ILE A 543 34.43 15.77 -25.69
CA ILE A 543 35.61 16.20 -26.41
C ILE A 543 35.70 17.71 -26.11
N PRO A 544 36.79 18.20 -25.49
CA PRO A 544 36.95 19.61 -25.24
C PRO A 544 36.67 20.39 -26.51
N ALA A 545 35.91 21.47 -26.38
CA ALA A 545 35.75 22.46 -27.43
C ALA A 545 37.10 23.14 -27.69
N ASP A 546 37.97 22.48 -28.44
CA ASP A 546 39.20 23.00 -29.02
C ASP A 546 39.74 21.99 -30.04
N ILE A 547 39.04 21.85 -31.15
CA ILE A 547 39.69 21.71 -32.46
C ILE A 547 38.88 22.61 -33.39
N ASP A 548 39.18 23.91 -33.34
CA ASP A 548 38.95 24.80 -34.47
C ASP A 548 39.53 24.09 -35.70
N GLY A 549 38.66 23.82 -36.66
CA GLY A 549 39.03 23.22 -37.93
C GLY A 549 40.02 24.15 -38.61
N GLY A 550 41.29 23.82 -38.47
CA GLY A 550 42.36 24.38 -39.28
C GLY A 550 42.02 24.15 -40.75
N ASP A 551 42.12 25.25 -41.50
CA ASP A 551 42.14 25.32 -42.94
C ASP A 551 42.70 24.06 -43.61
N PHE A 552 41.89 23.42 -44.44
CA PHE A 552 42.41 22.70 -45.59
C PHE A 552 41.63 23.13 -46.84
N PHE A 553 42.41 23.74 -47.74
CA PHE A 553 42.11 24.21 -49.08
C PHE A 553 41.51 23.13 -49.99
#